data_AF-A0A9E4NLH6-F1
#
_entry.id   AF-A0A9E4NLH6-F1
#
_cell.length_a   1.000
_cell.length_b   1.000
_cell.length_c   1.000
_cell.angle_alpha   90.00
_cell.angle_beta   90.00
_cell.angle_gamma   90.00
#
_symmetry.space_group_name_H-M   'P 1'
#
loop_
_entity.id
_entity.type
_entity.pdbx_description
1 polymer ?
#
loop_
_entity_poly.entity_id
_entity_poly.type
_entity_poly.pdbx_seq_one_letter_code
_entity_poly.pdbx_strand_id
1 'polypeptide(L)'
;MAEKLRLGTRVMKVALVLSLVLIVAACSTKTKQLFFDIQPPTAKELAEQELKKQAALIEAQSEELQKNHAAGSKGMLFNLPDDKAPRPEIESVMEWDRVKKLLPKDYKKNIDWSAALEQGLIRPRPGEDPRALWATAFQWDFVIKGEEPEDDAFFPHSAHTQWLGCRNCHNPSLYPYKRNPATMKEMKKKGVSCGACHGKKKVSFSLKACDRCHLNSDEDDEEE
;
A
#
# COMPACT_ATOMS: atom_id res chain seq x y z
N MET A 1 -64.26 -20.65 -28.31
CA MET A 1 -63.17 -20.10 -29.18
C MET A 1 -62.74 -18.67 -28.80
N ALA A 2 -63.64 -17.79 -28.33
CA ALA A 2 -63.32 -16.41 -27.97
C ALA A 2 -62.32 -16.23 -26.82
N GLU A 3 -62.29 -17.15 -25.85
CA GLU A 3 -61.44 -17.04 -24.65
C GLU A 3 -59.96 -17.36 -24.93
N LYS A 4 -59.68 -18.32 -25.82
CA LYS A 4 -58.31 -18.63 -26.28
C LYS A 4 -57.70 -17.49 -27.10
N LEU A 5 -58.50 -16.79 -27.92
CA LEU A 5 -58.06 -15.58 -28.64
C LEU A 5 -57.75 -14.42 -27.68
N ARG A 6 -58.55 -14.22 -26.63
CA ARG A 6 -58.33 -13.19 -25.60
C ARG A 6 -57.09 -13.46 -24.74
N LEU A 7 -56.79 -14.74 -24.46
CA LEU A 7 -55.59 -15.14 -23.73
C LEU A 7 -54.32 -14.92 -24.57
N GLY A 8 -54.33 -15.32 -25.85
CA GLY A 8 -53.22 -15.10 -26.78
C GLY A 8 -52.90 -13.62 -26.97
N THR A 9 -53.91 -12.75 -27.09
CA THR A 9 -53.71 -11.29 -27.19
C THR A 9 -53.19 -10.67 -25.88
N ARG A 10 -53.56 -11.19 -24.70
CA ARG A 10 -52.99 -10.74 -23.43
C ARG A 10 -51.52 -11.14 -23.28
N VAL A 11 -51.17 -12.38 -23.61
CA VAL A 11 -49.77 -12.87 -23.56
C VAL A 11 -48.90 -12.08 -24.54
N MET A 12 -49.39 -11.81 -25.75
CA MET A 12 -48.65 -11.04 -26.75
C MET A 12 -48.44 -9.58 -26.31
N LYS A 13 -49.44 -8.94 -25.69
CA LYS A 13 -49.31 -7.58 -25.12
C LYS A 13 -48.30 -7.52 -23.97
N VAL A 14 -48.32 -8.51 -23.07
CA VAL A 14 -47.36 -8.59 -21.96
C VAL A 14 -45.94 -8.80 -22.49
N ALA A 15 -45.75 -9.68 -23.47
CA ALA A 15 -44.46 -9.90 -24.12
C ALA A 15 -43.93 -8.62 -24.82
N LEU A 16 -44.80 -7.87 -25.48
CA LEU A 16 -44.44 -6.60 -26.14
C LEU A 16 -44.02 -5.53 -25.14
N VAL A 17 -44.75 -5.38 -24.03
CA VAL A 17 -44.41 -4.43 -22.96
C VAL A 17 -43.09 -4.80 -22.29
N LEU A 18 -42.88 -6.09 -21.98
CA LEU A 18 -41.62 -6.57 -21.40
C LEU A 18 -40.44 -6.37 -22.35
N SER A 19 -40.63 -6.64 -23.64
CA SER A 19 -39.60 -6.39 -24.66
C SER A 19 -39.26 -4.89 -24.77
N LEU A 20 -40.28 -4.02 -24.75
CA LEU A 20 -40.08 -2.57 -24.78
C LEU A 20 -39.34 -2.06 -23.54
N VAL A 21 -39.68 -2.55 -22.35
CA VAL A 21 -39.01 -2.21 -21.08
C VAL A 21 -37.55 -2.64 -21.10
N LEU A 22 -37.25 -3.84 -21.61
CA LEU A 22 -35.88 -4.33 -21.75
C LEU A 22 -35.06 -3.47 -22.71
N ILE A 23 -35.65 -3.04 -23.84
CA ILE A 23 -34.99 -2.16 -24.81
C ILE A 23 -34.67 -0.80 -24.17
N VAL A 24 -35.62 -0.21 -23.44
CA VAL A 24 -35.39 1.07 -22.74
C VAL A 24 -34.34 0.92 -21.65
N ALA A 25 -34.34 -0.17 -20.88
CA ALA A 25 -33.36 -0.44 -19.85
C ALA A 25 -31.93 -0.56 -20.41
N ALA A 26 -31.77 -1.10 -21.63
CA ALA A 26 -30.49 -1.25 -22.31
C ALA A 26 -29.92 0.04 -22.92
N CYS A 27 -30.71 1.11 -23.04
CA CYS A 27 -30.22 2.38 -23.59
C CYS A 27 -29.20 3.09 -22.66
N SER A 28 -28.21 3.75 -23.27
CA SER A 28 -27.26 4.63 -22.56
C SER A 28 -28.00 5.76 -21.82
N THR A 29 -27.45 6.21 -20.70
CA THR A 29 -27.97 7.36 -19.92
C THR A 29 -28.11 8.61 -20.78
N LYS A 30 -27.18 8.85 -21.72
CA LYS A 30 -27.24 9.98 -22.66
C LYS A 30 -28.43 9.88 -23.62
N THR A 31 -28.80 8.67 -24.04
CA THR A 31 -29.98 8.43 -24.88
C THR A 31 -31.27 8.55 -24.07
N LYS A 32 -31.29 8.04 -22.84
CA LYS A 32 -32.46 8.15 -21.94
C LYS A 32 -32.77 9.60 -21.58
N GLN A 33 -31.77 10.45 -21.40
CA GLN A 33 -31.92 11.89 -21.15
C GLN A 33 -32.58 12.66 -22.31
N LEU A 34 -32.56 12.14 -23.54
CA LEU A 34 -33.24 12.77 -24.68
C LEU A 34 -34.76 12.52 -24.69
N PHE A 35 -35.20 11.45 -24.03
CA PHE A 35 -36.61 11.01 -24.04
C PHE A 35 -37.30 11.16 -22.67
N PHE A 36 -36.52 11.28 -21.59
CA PHE A 36 -37.01 11.41 -20.21
C PHE A 36 -36.31 12.58 -19.52
N ASP A 37 -37.07 13.38 -18.76
CA ASP A 37 -36.58 14.54 -17.99
C ASP A 37 -35.81 14.07 -16.74
N ILE A 38 -34.68 13.40 -16.98
CA ILE A 38 -33.77 12.92 -15.97
C ILE A 38 -32.77 14.04 -15.71
N GLN A 39 -32.94 14.74 -14.59
CA GLN A 39 -32.01 15.77 -14.15
C GLN A 39 -30.58 15.21 -14.07
N PRO A 40 -29.56 15.93 -14.58
CA PRO A 40 -28.19 15.49 -14.46
C PRO A 40 -27.80 15.39 -12.98
N PRO A 41 -26.98 14.39 -12.60
CA PRO A 41 -26.56 14.24 -11.21
C PRO A 41 -25.85 15.51 -10.74
N THR A 42 -26.14 15.92 -9.51
CA THR A 42 -25.52 17.07 -8.87
C THR A 42 -24.03 16.83 -8.64
N ALA A 43 -23.25 17.90 -8.46
CA ALA A 43 -21.82 17.78 -8.17
C ALA A 43 -21.53 16.93 -6.91
N LYS A 44 -22.43 16.98 -5.91
CA LYS A 44 -22.35 16.15 -4.71
C LYS A 44 -22.56 14.66 -5.04
N GLU A 45 -23.57 14.34 -5.84
CA GLU A 45 -23.84 12.97 -6.27
C GLU A 45 -22.73 12.40 -7.17
N LEU A 46 -22.13 13.24 -8.02
CA LEU A 46 -20.95 12.87 -8.81
C LEU A 46 -19.73 12.59 -7.92
N ALA A 47 -19.50 13.41 -6.89
CA ALA A 47 -18.42 13.19 -5.92
C ALA A 47 -18.65 11.92 -5.09
N GLU A 48 -19.88 11.65 -4.65
CA GLU A 48 -20.23 10.41 -3.97
C GLU A 48 -20.11 9.18 -4.88
N GLN A 49 -20.48 9.30 -6.16
CA GLN A 49 -20.27 8.24 -7.16
C GLN A 49 -18.79 7.98 -7.41
N GLU A 50 -17.97 9.02 -7.50
CA GLU A 50 -16.53 8.89 -7.68
C GLU A 50 -15.87 8.27 -6.44
N LEU A 51 -16.27 8.69 -5.23
CA LEU A 51 -15.81 8.07 -3.99
C LEU A 51 -16.21 6.59 -3.90
N LYS A 52 -17.43 6.24 -4.30
CA LYS A 52 -17.89 4.84 -4.37
C LYS A 52 -17.10 4.02 -5.40
N LYS A 53 -16.79 4.60 -6.56
CA LYS A 53 -15.94 3.94 -7.57
C LYS A 53 -14.53 3.73 -7.07
N GLN A 54 -13.95 4.72 -6.40
CA GLN A 54 -12.62 4.62 -5.81
C GLN A 54 -12.59 3.58 -4.69
N ALA A 55 -13.59 3.58 -3.80
CA ALA A 55 -13.73 2.58 -2.75
C ALA A 55 -13.88 1.16 -3.34
N ALA A 56 -14.72 0.99 -4.36
CA ALA A 56 -14.88 -0.30 -5.04
C ALA A 56 -13.62 -0.73 -5.80
N LEU A 57 -12.84 0.20 -6.35
CA LEU A 57 -11.55 -0.09 -6.99
C LEU A 57 -10.52 -0.55 -5.95
N ILE A 58 -10.44 0.14 -4.80
CA ILE A 58 -9.54 -0.23 -3.69
C ILE A 58 -9.93 -1.60 -3.13
N GLU A 59 -11.22 -1.87 -2.98
CA GLU A 59 -11.74 -3.17 -2.54
C GLU A 59 -11.43 -4.28 -3.56
N ALA A 60 -11.65 -4.02 -4.85
CA ALA A 60 -11.29 -4.98 -5.90
C ALA A 60 -9.77 -5.24 -5.96
N GLN A 61 -8.95 -4.20 -5.78
CA GLN A 61 -7.49 -4.32 -5.71
C GLN A 61 -7.04 -5.08 -4.47
N SER A 62 -7.68 -4.85 -3.31
CA SER A 62 -7.34 -5.54 -2.07
C SER A 62 -7.78 -7.01 -2.10
N GLU A 63 -8.93 -7.31 -2.69
CA GLU A 63 -9.38 -8.68 -2.95
C GLU A 63 -8.47 -9.41 -3.93
N GLU A 64 -8.03 -8.75 -5.01
CA GLU A 64 -7.08 -9.31 -5.97
C GLU A 64 -5.73 -9.58 -5.27
N LEU A 65 -5.25 -8.66 -4.43
CA LEU A 65 -4.05 -8.83 -3.61
C LEU A 65 -4.20 -10.02 -2.64
N GLN A 66 -5.36 -10.14 -1.98
CA GLN A 66 -5.67 -11.25 -1.07
C GLN A 66 -5.81 -12.58 -1.81
N LYS A 67 -6.40 -12.61 -3.00
CA LYS A 67 -6.48 -13.81 -3.85
C LYS A 67 -5.09 -14.22 -4.33
N ASN A 68 -4.23 -13.26 -4.67
CA ASN A 68 -2.83 -13.52 -5.02
C ASN A 68 -2.01 -14.04 -3.82
N HIS A 69 -2.32 -13.59 -2.60
CA HIS A 69 -1.78 -14.19 -1.37
C HIS A 69 -2.31 -15.61 -1.10
N ALA A 70 -3.60 -15.86 -1.36
CA ALA A 70 -4.26 -17.14 -1.08
C ALA A 70 -3.99 -18.23 -2.14
N ALA A 71 -3.74 -17.84 -3.39
CA ALA A 71 -3.54 -18.75 -4.52
C ALA A 71 -2.15 -19.43 -4.55
N GLY A 72 -1.29 -19.19 -3.56
CA GLY A 72 0.01 -19.85 -3.45
C GLY A 72 0.84 -19.60 -4.70
N SER A 73 1.36 -18.38 -4.86
CA SER A 73 2.48 -18.20 -5.77
C SER A 73 3.56 -19.20 -5.35
N LYS A 74 3.95 -20.01 -6.32
CA LYS A 74 4.73 -21.22 -6.14
C LYS A 74 6.14 -20.80 -5.73
N GLY A 75 6.38 -20.75 -4.42
CA GLY A 75 7.68 -20.43 -3.85
C GLY A 75 7.56 -19.39 -2.75
N MET A 76 8.21 -19.68 -1.64
CA MET A 76 8.41 -18.83 -0.47
C MET A 76 9.30 -17.61 -0.79
N LEU A 77 9.05 -16.92 -1.92
CA LEU A 77 9.91 -15.92 -2.53
C LEU A 77 9.03 -14.84 -3.24
N PHE A 78 8.64 -13.83 -2.45
CA PHE A 78 8.28 -12.45 -2.86
C PHE A 78 6.98 -12.16 -3.61
N ASN A 79 6.17 -11.28 -3.00
CA ASN A 79 5.30 -10.34 -3.73
C ASN A 79 6.13 -9.15 -4.25
N LEU A 80 7.18 -9.40 -5.02
CA LEU A 80 7.88 -8.32 -5.73
C LEU A 80 7.02 -7.93 -6.93
N PRO A 81 6.65 -6.65 -7.10
CA PRO A 81 5.83 -6.27 -8.24
C PRO A 81 6.66 -6.40 -9.53
N ASP A 82 6.08 -7.04 -10.56
CA ASP A 82 6.73 -7.40 -11.82
C ASP A 82 7.57 -6.24 -12.39
N ASP A 83 8.85 -6.51 -12.65
CA ASP A 83 9.78 -5.55 -13.25
C ASP A 83 9.32 -4.99 -14.58
N LYS A 84 8.50 -5.74 -15.33
CA LYS A 84 7.91 -5.31 -16.60
C LYS A 84 6.61 -4.52 -16.45
N ALA A 85 6.00 -4.49 -15.26
CA ALA A 85 4.79 -3.72 -15.03
C ALA A 85 5.08 -2.21 -15.12
N PRO A 86 4.10 -1.41 -15.61
CA PRO A 86 4.19 0.05 -15.64
C PRO A 86 4.66 0.60 -14.28
N ARG A 87 5.58 1.56 -14.33
CA ARG A 87 6.12 2.16 -13.11
C ARG A 87 5.08 3.05 -12.44
N PRO A 88 5.02 3.08 -11.10
CA PRO A 88 4.13 3.98 -10.38
C PRO A 88 4.33 5.44 -10.78
N GLU A 89 3.25 6.22 -10.83
CA GLU A 89 3.29 7.63 -11.24
C GLU A 89 4.31 8.44 -10.42
N ILE A 90 4.42 8.16 -9.12
CA ILE A 90 5.31 8.86 -8.19
C ILE A 90 6.77 8.89 -8.66
N GLU A 91 7.22 7.90 -9.44
CA GLU A 91 8.59 7.86 -9.96
C GLU A 91 8.86 8.87 -11.08
N SER A 92 7.80 9.38 -11.71
CA SER A 92 7.88 10.47 -12.70
C SER A 92 7.78 11.86 -12.07
N VAL A 93 7.49 11.94 -10.76
CA VAL A 93 7.24 13.21 -10.06
C VAL A 93 8.54 13.74 -9.46
N MET A 94 9.02 14.88 -9.97
CA MET A 94 10.22 15.55 -9.45
C MET A 94 9.91 16.53 -8.30
N GLU A 95 8.66 17.01 -8.21
CA GLU A 95 8.24 17.99 -7.21
C GLU A 95 8.01 17.34 -5.85
N TRP A 96 8.86 17.65 -4.88
CA TRP A 96 8.87 16.99 -3.56
C TRP A 96 7.55 17.14 -2.80
N ASP A 97 6.89 18.30 -2.91
CA ASP A 97 5.59 18.52 -2.25
C ASP A 97 4.46 17.70 -2.86
N ARG A 98 4.57 17.35 -4.15
CA ARG A 98 3.65 16.43 -4.82
C ARG A 98 3.95 14.99 -4.42
N VAL A 99 5.23 14.59 -4.40
CA VAL A 99 5.67 13.26 -3.93
C VAL A 99 5.14 12.99 -2.51
N LYS A 100 5.30 13.95 -1.60
CA LYS A 100 4.80 13.85 -0.22
C LYS A 100 3.30 13.61 -0.10
N LYS A 101 2.49 14.11 -1.04
CA LYS A 101 1.02 13.93 -1.05
C LYS A 101 0.61 12.55 -1.55
N LEU A 102 1.44 11.93 -2.38
CA LEU A 102 1.20 10.59 -2.94
C LEU A 102 1.64 9.47 -1.97
N LEU A 103 2.55 9.76 -1.04
CA LEU A 103 3.07 8.76 -0.11
C LEU A 103 2.16 8.53 1.10
N PRO A 104 2.00 7.27 1.54
CA PRO A 104 1.26 6.93 2.75
C PRO A 104 1.91 7.57 3.98
N LYS A 105 1.11 7.70 5.04
CA LYS A 105 1.53 8.30 6.30
C LYS A 105 1.43 7.31 7.45
N ASP A 106 2.38 7.39 8.38
CA ASP A 106 2.31 6.65 9.64
C ASP A 106 1.32 7.31 10.62
N TYR A 107 1.12 6.66 11.77
CA TYR A 107 0.24 7.15 12.83
C TYR A 107 0.64 8.55 13.36
N LYS A 108 1.93 8.91 13.27
CA LYS A 108 2.50 10.22 13.62
C LYS A 108 2.53 11.21 12.43
N LYS A 109 1.81 10.91 11.34
CA LYS A 109 1.68 11.72 10.11
C LYS A 109 2.99 11.95 9.35
N ASN A 110 4.04 11.18 9.62
CA ASN A 110 5.27 11.17 8.81
C ASN A 110 5.07 10.29 7.57
N ILE A 111 5.99 10.38 6.61
CA ILE A 111 5.99 9.46 5.45
C ILE A 111 6.25 8.05 5.95
N ASP A 112 5.39 7.11 5.57
CA ASP A 112 5.61 5.68 5.80
C ASP A 112 6.27 5.03 4.58
N TRP A 113 7.59 4.90 4.63
CA TRP A 113 8.36 4.30 3.55
C TRP A 113 8.10 2.79 3.40
N SER A 114 7.84 2.09 4.50
CA SER A 114 7.55 0.65 4.49
C SER A 114 6.22 0.39 3.79
N ALA A 115 5.17 1.13 4.18
CA ALA A 115 3.88 1.03 3.53
C ALA A 115 3.95 1.39 2.04
N ALA A 116 4.77 2.37 1.66
CA ALA A 116 4.95 2.75 0.26
C ALA A 116 5.59 1.62 -0.58
N LEU A 117 6.52 0.86 0.00
CA LEU A 117 7.13 -0.31 -0.64
C LEU A 117 6.15 -1.47 -0.74
N GLU A 118 5.44 -1.78 0.35
CA GLU A 118 4.45 -2.87 0.43
C GLU A 118 3.28 -2.66 -0.52
N GLN A 119 2.82 -1.41 -0.68
CA GLN A 119 1.76 -1.04 -1.62
C GLN A 119 2.26 -0.94 -3.07
N GLY A 120 3.56 -1.13 -3.31
CA GLY A 120 4.17 -0.99 -4.63
C GLY A 120 4.14 0.43 -5.19
N LEU A 121 3.88 1.45 -4.35
CA LEU A 121 3.95 2.87 -4.74
C LEU A 121 5.38 3.25 -5.06
N ILE A 122 6.36 2.71 -4.33
CA ILE A 122 7.77 2.79 -4.70
C ILE A 122 8.28 1.40 -5.00
N ARG A 123 9.00 1.23 -6.12
CA ARG A 123 9.42 -0.09 -6.59
C ARG A 123 10.92 -0.17 -6.88
N PRO A 124 11.81 -0.22 -5.87
CA PRO A 124 13.25 -0.26 -6.10
C PRO A 124 13.65 -1.42 -7.02
N ARG A 125 14.61 -1.18 -7.92
CA ARG A 125 15.20 -2.28 -8.70
C ARG A 125 16.11 -3.10 -7.79
N PRO A 126 16.11 -4.44 -7.90
CA PRO A 126 16.92 -5.31 -7.04
C PRO A 126 18.43 -5.16 -7.29
N GLY A 127 18.82 -4.69 -8.49
CA GLY A 127 20.20 -4.40 -8.85
C GLY A 127 20.35 -4.14 -10.34
N GLU A 128 21.60 -4.03 -10.78
CA GLU A 128 21.97 -4.00 -12.20
C GLU A 128 21.80 -5.39 -12.86
N ASP A 129 22.07 -6.45 -12.10
CA ASP A 129 21.89 -7.83 -12.53
C ASP A 129 20.43 -8.29 -12.25
N PRO A 130 19.69 -8.81 -13.25
CA PRO A 130 18.36 -9.40 -13.05
C PRO A 130 18.31 -10.54 -12.02
N ARG A 131 19.45 -11.13 -11.66
CA ARG A 131 19.60 -12.18 -10.63
C ARG A 131 19.75 -11.62 -9.22
N ALA A 132 19.78 -10.29 -9.03
CA ALA A 132 19.96 -9.64 -7.73
C ALA A 132 18.76 -9.75 -6.76
N LEU A 133 17.75 -10.56 -7.09
CA LEU A 133 16.51 -10.79 -6.31
C LEU A 133 16.77 -11.29 -4.87
N TRP A 134 17.98 -11.76 -4.57
CA TRP A 134 18.35 -12.31 -3.27
C TRP A 134 18.41 -11.26 -2.14
N ALA A 135 18.66 -9.98 -2.44
CA ALA A 135 18.70 -8.95 -1.40
C ALA A 135 17.30 -8.70 -0.81
N THR A 136 16.26 -8.75 -1.64
CA THR A 136 14.86 -8.63 -1.20
C THR A 136 14.40 -9.85 -0.38
N ALA A 137 15.19 -10.93 -0.37
CA ALA A 137 14.87 -12.21 0.25
C ALA A 137 15.32 -12.43 1.68
N PHE A 138 16.09 -11.49 2.21
CA PHE A 138 16.81 -11.74 3.43
C PHE A 138 15.93 -11.48 4.66
N GLN A 139 15.38 -12.56 5.23
CA GLN A 139 14.46 -12.52 6.38
C GLN A 139 15.13 -12.90 7.71
N TRP A 140 16.45 -12.75 7.82
CA TRP A 140 17.12 -13.05 9.09
C TRP A 140 16.90 -11.92 10.11
N ASP A 141 15.69 -11.86 10.62
CA ASP A 141 15.25 -10.88 11.61
C ASP A 141 15.61 -11.39 13.02
N PHE A 142 15.95 -10.49 13.92
CA PHE A 142 16.39 -10.88 15.26
C PHE A 142 16.11 -9.81 16.31
N VAL A 143 16.15 -10.24 17.57
CA VAL A 143 16.08 -9.35 18.73
C VAL A 143 17.49 -9.02 19.20
N ILE A 144 17.77 -7.72 19.31
CA ILE A 144 18.95 -7.16 19.96
C ILE A 144 18.65 -7.09 21.45
N LYS A 145 19.35 -7.92 22.23
CA LYS A 145 19.18 -7.96 23.69
C LYS A 145 19.68 -6.69 24.36
N GLY A 146 18.81 -6.08 25.16
CA GLY A 146 19.09 -4.94 26.03
C GLY A 146 19.93 -5.32 27.25
N GLU A 147 20.18 -4.36 28.14
CA GLU A 147 20.69 -4.65 29.48
C GLU A 147 19.59 -5.32 30.31
N GLU A 148 18.38 -4.77 30.22
CA GLU A 148 17.16 -5.33 30.80
C GLU A 148 16.21 -5.85 29.70
N PRO A 149 15.28 -6.78 30.00
CA PRO A 149 14.31 -7.30 29.03
C PRO A 149 13.41 -6.22 28.40
N GLU A 150 13.18 -5.12 29.11
CA GLU A 150 12.37 -3.99 28.63
C GLU A 150 13.09 -3.21 27.50
N ASP A 151 14.43 -3.27 27.47
CA ASP A 151 15.27 -2.64 26.46
C ASP A 151 15.47 -3.50 25.19
N ASP A 152 14.91 -4.70 25.14
CA ASP A 152 14.99 -5.57 23.97
C ASP A 152 14.43 -4.88 22.72
N ALA A 153 15.24 -4.81 21.67
CA ALA A 153 14.88 -4.15 20.42
C ALA A 153 14.83 -5.14 19.25
N PHE A 154 13.76 -5.11 18.47
CA PHE A 154 13.63 -5.93 17.27
C PHE A 154 14.27 -5.26 16.05
N PHE A 155 15.08 -6.03 15.32
CA PHE A 155 15.69 -5.60 14.07
C PHE A 155 15.28 -6.53 12.91
N PRO A 156 14.44 -6.04 11.98
CA PRO A 156 14.06 -6.79 10.79
C PRO A 156 15.01 -6.46 9.62
N HIS A 157 15.85 -7.42 9.23
CA HIS A 157 16.53 -7.35 7.94
C HIS A 157 15.52 -7.28 6.80
N SER A 158 14.43 -8.05 6.91
CA SER A 158 13.36 -8.13 5.92
C SER A 158 12.80 -6.78 5.50
N ALA A 159 12.74 -5.80 6.41
CA ALA A 159 12.31 -4.44 6.10
C ALA A 159 13.44 -3.59 5.49
N HIS A 160 14.66 -3.73 5.99
CA HIS A 160 15.79 -2.91 5.55
C HIS A 160 16.32 -3.32 4.17
N THR A 161 16.22 -4.60 3.82
CA THR A 161 16.74 -5.11 2.54
C THR A 161 15.74 -5.02 1.38
N GLN A 162 14.55 -4.48 1.60
CA GLN A 162 13.61 -4.17 0.51
C GLN A 162 14.14 -3.08 -0.42
N TRP A 163 14.93 -2.14 0.14
CA TRP A 163 15.55 -1.06 -0.63
C TRP A 163 17.08 -1.10 -0.53
N LEU A 164 17.64 -1.40 0.65
CA LEU A 164 19.08 -1.30 0.87
C LEU A 164 19.81 -2.62 0.60
N GLY A 165 21.01 -2.52 0.04
CA GLY A 165 21.91 -3.66 -0.11
C GLY A 165 22.71 -3.95 1.17
N CYS A 166 23.27 -5.16 1.27
CA CYS A 166 24.01 -5.57 2.48
C CYS A 166 25.14 -4.61 2.86
N ARG A 167 25.87 -4.07 1.86
CA ARG A 167 27.01 -3.17 2.06
C ARG A 167 26.63 -1.79 2.60
N ASN A 168 25.35 -1.40 2.49
CA ASN A 168 24.87 -0.16 3.09
C ASN A 168 25.01 -0.20 4.63
N CYS A 169 24.78 -1.37 5.22
CA CYS A 169 24.89 -1.58 6.67
C CYS A 169 26.21 -2.27 7.05
N HIS A 170 26.61 -3.28 6.28
CA HIS A 170 27.81 -4.05 6.54
C HIS A 170 29.04 -3.41 5.92
N ASN A 171 29.55 -2.42 6.63
CA ASN A 171 30.78 -1.72 6.33
C ASN A 171 31.57 -1.45 7.61
N PRO A 172 32.87 -1.09 7.51
CA PRO A 172 33.72 -0.86 8.68
C PRO A 172 33.22 0.23 9.63
N SER A 173 32.42 1.19 9.14
CA SER A 173 31.98 2.35 9.91
C SER A 173 30.64 2.14 10.62
N LEU A 174 29.84 1.15 10.21
CA LEU A 174 28.52 0.91 10.79
C LEU A 174 28.43 -0.46 11.48
N TYR A 175 28.40 -1.55 10.72
CA TYR A 175 28.36 -2.91 11.26
C TYR A 175 29.31 -3.85 10.53
N PRO A 176 30.56 -4.06 10.99
CA PRO A 176 31.50 -5.01 10.39
C PRO A 176 31.10 -6.47 10.69
N TYR A 177 29.96 -6.92 10.14
CA TYR A 177 29.31 -8.23 10.30
C TYR A 177 29.18 -8.73 11.75
N LYS A 178 29.26 -7.82 12.73
CA LYS A 178 29.11 -8.05 14.16
C LYS A 178 28.27 -6.93 14.75
N ARG A 179 27.66 -7.20 15.92
CA ARG A 179 26.96 -6.18 16.70
C ARG A 179 27.92 -5.03 17.01
N ASN A 180 27.49 -3.80 16.70
CA ASN A 180 28.17 -2.58 17.12
C ASN A 180 27.28 -1.89 18.17
N PRO A 181 27.46 -2.21 19.46
CA PRO A 181 26.61 -1.65 20.51
C PRO A 181 26.81 -0.14 20.59
N ALA A 182 25.71 0.60 20.60
CA ALA A 182 25.68 2.04 20.77
C ALA A 182 24.51 2.40 21.67
N THR A 183 24.71 3.38 22.55
CA THR A 183 23.63 3.88 23.41
C THR A 183 22.65 4.77 22.62
N MET A 184 21.41 4.91 23.08
CA MET A 184 20.44 5.86 22.51
C MET A 184 20.99 7.29 22.44
N LYS A 185 21.78 7.70 23.44
CA LYS A 185 22.45 9.00 23.47
C LYS A 185 23.46 9.15 22.33
N GLU A 186 24.26 8.12 22.05
CA GLU A 186 25.22 8.13 20.96
C GLU A 186 24.55 8.10 19.60
N MET A 187 23.51 7.30 19.43
CA MET A 187 22.71 7.31 18.20
C MET A 187 22.12 8.70 17.93
N LYS A 188 21.52 9.33 18.94
CA LYS A 188 20.92 10.68 18.81
C LYS A 188 21.96 11.80 18.58
N LYS A 189 23.14 11.71 19.21
CA LYS A 189 24.15 12.79 19.19
C LYS A 189 25.19 12.62 18.07
N LYS A 190 25.74 11.42 17.93
CA LYS A 190 26.84 11.10 17.01
C LYS A 190 26.35 10.51 15.69
N GLY A 191 25.09 10.05 15.61
CA GLY A 191 24.54 9.45 14.40
C GLY A 191 25.18 8.11 14.02
N VAL A 192 25.59 7.34 15.03
CA VAL A 192 26.17 5.99 14.87
C VAL A 192 25.07 4.94 14.93
N SER A 193 25.36 3.70 14.51
CA SER A 193 24.41 2.58 14.59
C SER A 193 23.08 2.94 13.91
N CYS A 194 21.92 2.63 14.50
CA CYS A 194 20.60 3.00 13.96
C CYS A 194 20.47 4.51 13.68
N GLY A 195 21.17 5.33 14.46
CA GLY A 195 21.20 6.79 14.34
C GLY A 195 21.82 7.33 13.04
N ALA A 196 22.48 6.49 12.25
CA ALA A 196 22.99 6.88 10.93
C ALA A 196 21.85 7.23 9.95
N CYS A 197 20.69 6.59 10.12
CA CYS A 197 19.51 6.76 9.26
C CYS A 197 18.29 7.27 10.06
N HIS A 198 18.06 6.74 11.26
CA HIS A 198 16.96 7.15 12.14
C HIS A 198 17.35 8.40 12.95
N GLY A 199 16.59 9.49 12.82
CA GLY A 199 16.85 10.74 13.56
C GLY A 199 17.16 11.94 12.68
N LYS A 200 18.23 12.69 13.01
CA LYS A 200 18.42 14.08 12.50
C LYS A 200 18.51 14.20 10.98
N LYS A 201 19.02 13.19 10.29
CA LYS A 201 19.14 13.17 8.82
C LYS A 201 17.80 12.92 8.11
N LYS A 202 16.74 12.56 8.84
CA LYS A 202 15.37 12.32 8.35
C LYS A 202 15.29 11.38 7.13
N VAL A 203 16.20 10.42 7.05
CA VAL A 203 16.16 9.33 6.05
C VAL A 203 15.06 8.33 6.44
N SER A 204 14.93 8.07 7.74
CA SER A 204 13.87 7.25 8.33
C SER A 204 13.22 7.97 9.51
N PHE A 205 12.27 7.30 10.16
CA PHE A 205 11.55 7.82 11.32
C PHE A 205 12.50 8.14 12.50
N SER A 206 12.00 8.95 13.43
CA SER A 206 12.77 9.45 14.56
C SER A 206 13.08 8.36 15.60
N LEU A 207 14.27 8.41 16.21
CA LEU A 207 14.64 7.63 17.40
C LEU A 207 13.82 7.97 18.68
N LYS A 208 12.79 8.81 18.56
CA LYS A 208 11.81 9.07 19.62
C LYS A 208 10.59 8.13 19.56
N ALA A 209 10.42 7.38 18.48
CA ALA A 209 9.38 6.35 18.40
C ALA A 209 9.93 5.04 18.98
N CYS A 210 9.96 4.96 20.32
CA CYS A 210 10.57 3.85 21.06
C CYS A 210 9.90 2.51 20.74
N ASP A 211 8.56 2.54 20.69
CA ASP A 211 7.62 1.47 20.32
C ASP A 211 7.93 0.79 18.99
N ARG A 212 8.57 1.51 18.06
CA ARG A 212 8.92 0.97 16.75
C ARG A 212 10.14 0.05 16.76
N CYS A 213 10.90 0.03 17.85
CA CYS A 213 12.08 -0.81 18.01
C CYS A 213 11.97 -1.69 19.25
N HIS A 214 11.65 -1.09 20.40
CA HIS A 214 11.63 -1.78 21.69
C HIS A 214 10.33 -2.55 21.86
N LEU A 215 10.44 -3.84 22.17
CA LEU A 215 9.30 -4.75 22.24
C LEU A 215 8.39 -4.49 23.45
N ASN A 216 8.94 -3.83 24.48
CA ASN A 216 8.32 -3.65 25.78
C ASN A 216 8.42 -2.18 26.25
N SER A 217 8.44 -1.21 25.32
CA SER A 217 8.42 0.20 25.74
C SER A 217 7.02 0.58 26.16
N ASP A 218 6.82 0.87 27.45
CA ASP A 218 5.61 1.53 27.92
C ASP A 218 5.56 2.94 27.30
N GLU A 219 4.45 3.25 26.62
CA GLU A 219 4.17 4.60 26.11
C GLU A 219 3.77 5.51 27.27
N ASP A 220 4.75 5.95 28.07
CA ASP A 220 4.52 7.09 28.96
C ASP A 220 4.70 8.37 28.15
N ASP A 221 3.56 8.98 27.83
CA ASP A 221 3.42 10.28 27.19
C ASP A 221 4.23 11.36 27.94
N GLU A 222 5.39 11.76 27.38
CA GLU A 222 6.05 13.02 27.76
C GLU A 222 5.28 14.20 27.14
N GLU A 223 4.14 14.56 27.76
CA GLU A 223 3.62 15.92 27.76
C GLU A 223 4.47 16.76 28.75
N GLU A 224 5.53 17.41 28.26
CA GLU A 224 6.09 18.64 28.85
C GLU A 224 6.54 19.62 27.75
#